data_AF-A0A7C3TI40-F1
#
_entry.id   AF-A0A7C3TI40-F1
#
_cell.length_a   1.000
_cell.length_b   1.000
_cell.length_c   1.000
_cell.angle_alpha   90.00
_cell.angle_beta   90.00
_cell.angle_gamma   90.00
#
_symmetry.space_group_name_H-M   'P 1'
#
loop_
_entity.id
_entity.type
_entity.pdbx_description
1 polymer ?
#
loop_
_entity_poly.entity_id
_entity_poly.type
_entity_poly.pdbx_seq_one_letter_code
_entity_poly.pdbx_strand_id
1 'polypeptide(L)'
;MEEAKRLRRRVLLTLLILPILIAGLVLAGVFAGLYVANIYKSKSTSMLFPLLFSGIGFAASLILSYYIAKHAATISEAKEEK
;
A
#
# COMPACT_ATOMS: atom_id res chain seq x y z
N MET A 1 -20.17 -22.97 11.82
CA MET A 1 -18.68 -23.05 11.86
C MET A 1 -18.00 -22.68 10.52
N GLU A 2 -18.68 -22.73 9.37
CA GLU A 2 -18.07 -22.41 8.07
C GLU A 2 -17.84 -20.91 7.83
N GLU A 3 -18.72 -20.04 8.34
CA GLU A 3 -18.60 -18.59 8.20
C GLU A 3 -17.37 -18.02 8.92
N ALA A 4 -17.10 -18.48 10.14
CA ALA A 4 -15.91 -18.11 10.90
C ALA A 4 -14.60 -18.48 10.17
N LYS A 5 -14.59 -19.58 9.42
CA LYS A 5 -13.46 -19.99 8.57
C LYS A 5 -13.29 -19.07 7.35
N ARG A 6 -14.39 -18.63 6.72
CA ARG A 6 -14.34 -17.68 5.58
C ARG A 6 -13.89 -16.29 6.02
N LEU A 7 -14.40 -15.80 7.15
CA LEU A 7 -13.98 -14.53 7.77
C LEU A 7 -12.49 -14.54 8.11
N ARG A 8 -11.99 -15.59 8.78
CA ARG A 8 -10.55 -15.75 9.06
C ARG A 8 -9.69 -15.71 7.81
N ARG A 9 -10.10 -16.43 6.75
CA ARG A 9 -9.31 -16.52 5.51
C ARG A 9 -9.26 -15.18 4.78
N ARG A 10 -10.36 -14.42 4.78
CA ARG A 10 -10.44 -13.08 4.18
C ARG A 10 -9.60 -12.07 4.95
N VAL A 11 -9.69 -12.08 6.30
CA VAL A 11 -8.85 -11.24 7.17
C VAL A 11 -7.36 -11.57 7.00
N LEU A 12 -7.00 -12.86 6.94
CA LEU A 12 -5.63 -13.30 6.67
C LEU A 12 -5.12 -12.84 5.31
N LEU A 13 -5.95 -12.92 4.25
CA LEU A 13 -5.57 -12.46 2.92
C LEU A 13 -5.37 -10.94 2.89
N THR A 14 -6.25 -10.16 3.52
CA THR A 14 -6.08 -8.70 3.62
C THR A 14 -4.82 -8.37 4.43
N LEU A 15 -4.58 -9.05 5.55
CA LEU A 15 -3.38 -8.88 6.37
C LEU A 15 -2.08 -9.23 5.64
N LEU A 16 -2.12 -10.09 4.61
CA LEU A 16 -0.95 -10.43 3.80
C LEU A 16 -0.76 -9.51 2.60
N ILE A 17 -1.83 -9.20 1.86
CA ILE A 17 -1.75 -8.44 0.61
C ILE A 17 -1.46 -6.96 0.87
N LEU A 18 -2.08 -6.39 1.91
CA LEU A 18 -1.96 -4.98 2.25
C LEU A 18 -0.52 -4.54 2.57
N PRO A 19 0.25 -5.22 3.44
CA PRO A 19 1.64 -4.85 3.70
C PRO A 19 2.54 -5.04 2.47
N ILE A 20 2.26 -6.03 1.62
CA ILE A 20 3.02 -6.23 0.37
C ILE A 20 2.78 -5.07 -0.59
N LEU A 21 1.53 -4.61 -0.74
CA LEU A 21 1.20 -3.45 -1.56
C LEU A 21 1.84 -2.16 -1.04
N ILE A 22 1.78 -1.94 0.28
CA ILE A 22 2.42 -0.78 0.93
C ILE A 22 3.93 -0.82 0.69
N ALA A 23 4.59 -1.95 0.96
CA ALA A 23 6.01 -2.11 0.75
C ALA A 23 6.39 -1.89 -0.73
N GLY A 24 5.61 -2.42 -1.67
CA GLY A 24 5.82 -2.24 -3.10
C GLY A 24 5.75 -0.77 -3.54
N LEU A 25 4.73 -0.04 -3.09
CA LEU A 25 4.56 1.39 -3.41
C LEU A 25 5.65 2.25 -2.78
N VAL A 26 6.04 1.97 -1.54
CA VAL A 26 7.12 2.68 -0.85
C VAL A 26 8.46 2.45 -1.55
N LEU A 27 8.79 1.19 -1.89
CA LEU A 27 10.01 0.86 -2.63
C LEU A 27 10.03 1.53 -4.00
N ALA A 28 8.92 1.47 -4.74
CA ALA A 28 8.80 2.16 -6.03
C ALA A 28 9.04 3.68 -5.89
N GLY A 29 8.50 4.30 -4.85
CA GLY A 29 8.76 5.72 -4.51
C GLY A 29 10.24 5.99 -4.24
N VAL A 30 10.90 5.17 -3.40
CA VAL A 30 12.33 5.31 -3.11
C VAL A 30 13.16 5.23 -4.39
N PHE A 31 12.94 4.23 -5.24
CA PHE A 31 13.67 4.07 -6.50
C PHE A 31 13.39 5.20 -7.49
N ALA A 32 12.15 5.69 -7.58
CA ALA A 32 11.81 6.85 -8.39
C ALA A 32 12.56 8.11 -7.90
N GLY A 33 12.59 8.34 -6.58
CA GLY A 33 13.34 9.44 -5.99
C GLY A 33 14.86 9.33 -6.22
N LEU A 34 15.42 8.12 -6.20
CA LEU A 34 16.83 7.88 -6.55
C LEU A 34 17.12 8.17 -8.02
N TYR A 35 16.21 7.77 -8.93
CA TYR A 35 16.31 8.07 -10.36
C TYR A 35 16.32 9.59 -10.62
N VAL A 36 15.39 10.30 -9.99
CA VAL A 36 15.29 11.77 -10.08
C VAL A 36 16.55 12.42 -9.51
N ALA A 37 17.02 12.00 -8.33
CA ALA A 37 18.24 12.53 -7.73
C ALA A 37 19.49 12.37 -8.62
N ASN A 38 19.59 11.25 -9.33
CA ASN A 38 20.69 10.99 -10.27
C ASN A 38 20.70 11.97 -11.45
N ILE A 39 19.53 12.37 -11.95
CA ILE A 39 19.41 13.37 -13.03
C ILE A 39 19.94 14.73 -12.56
N TYR A 40 19.61 15.14 -11.32
CA TYR A 40 20.00 16.45 -10.79
C TYR A 40 21.47 16.55 -10.35
N LYS A 41 22.24 15.44 -10.36
CA LYS A 41 23.69 15.37 -10.04
C LYS A 41 24.14 16.13 -8.78
N SER A 42 23.24 16.43 -7.86
CA SER A 42 23.53 17.20 -6.65
C SER A 42 23.68 16.25 -5.47
N LYS A 43 24.87 16.30 -4.83
CA LYS A 43 25.16 15.47 -3.64
C LYS A 43 24.15 15.70 -2.52
N SER A 44 23.68 16.94 -2.35
CA SER A 44 22.71 17.30 -1.30
C SER A 44 21.30 16.78 -1.58
N THR A 45 20.93 16.56 -2.84
CA THR A 45 19.60 16.03 -3.19
C THR A 45 19.55 14.50 -3.30
N SER A 46 20.71 13.84 -3.20
CA SER A 46 20.85 12.37 -3.29
C SER A 46 19.99 11.60 -2.28
N MET A 47 19.79 12.13 -1.09
CA MET A 47 18.91 11.53 -0.06
C MET A 47 17.54 12.22 0.04
N LEU A 48 17.43 13.49 -0.36
CA LEU A 48 16.22 14.27 -0.15
C LEU A 48 15.08 13.83 -1.08
N PHE A 49 15.36 13.56 -2.35
CA PHE A 49 14.35 13.06 -3.30
C PHE A 49 13.84 11.65 -2.97
N PRO A 50 14.70 10.65 -2.67
CA PRO A 50 14.22 9.33 -2.22
C PRO A 50 13.31 9.43 -0.99
N LEU A 51 13.66 10.29 -0.03
CA LEU A 51 12.87 10.46 1.19
C LEU A 51 11.50 11.07 0.91
N LEU A 52 11.43 12.12 0.08
CA LEU A 52 10.18 12.77 -0.32
C LEU A 52 9.29 11.81 -1.12
N PHE A 53 9.84 11.13 -2.12
CA PHE A 53 9.07 10.19 -2.92
C PHE A 53 8.64 8.95 -2.13
N SER A 54 9.46 8.48 -1.17
CA SER A 54 9.05 7.44 -0.22
C SER A 54 7.90 7.90 0.66
N GLY A 55 7.93 9.14 1.15
CA GLY A 55 6.85 9.72 1.97
C GLY A 55 5.55 9.82 1.18
N ILE A 56 5.62 10.27 -0.07
CA ILE A 56 4.45 10.33 -0.98
C ILE A 56 3.95 8.92 -1.29
N GLY A 57 4.83 7.96 -1.59
CA GLY A 57 4.48 6.56 -1.83
C GLY A 57 3.81 5.92 -0.63
N PHE A 58 4.28 6.22 0.58
CA PHE A 58 3.65 5.80 1.83
C PHE A 58 2.25 6.40 2.01
N ALA A 59 2.09 7.71 1.83
CA ALA A 59 0.78 8.37 1.91
C ALA A 59 -0.22 7.80 0.88
N ALA A 60 0.22 7.60 -0.36
CA ALA A 60 -0.58 6.98 -1.41
C ALA A 60 -0.99 5.54 -1.03
N SER A 61 -0.08 4.77 -0.43
CA SER A 61 -0.37 3.41 0.03
C SER A 61 -1.40 3.37 1.17
N LEU A 62 -1.40 4.36 2.07
CA LEU A 62 -2.41 4.46 3.13
C LEU A 62 -3.80 4.76 2.56
N ILE A 63 -3.88 5.67 1.58
CA ILE A 63 -5.13 6.00 0.89
C ILE A 63 -5.66 4.77 0.14
N LEU A 64 -4.79 4.08 -0.60
CA LEU A 64 -5.16 2.87 -1.33
C LEU A 64 -5.57 1.75 -0.37
N SER A 65 -4.84 1.59 0.74
CA SER A 65 -5.16 0.65 1.82
C SER A 65 -6.54 0.92 2.42
N TYR A 66 -6.85 2.18 2.71
CA TYR A 66 -8.17 2.59 3.20
C TYR A 66 -9.27 2.28 2.18
N TYR A 67 -9.04 2.55 0.89
CA TYR A 67 -9.99 2.22 -0.17
C TYR A 67 -10.23 0.71 -0.27
N ILE A 68 -9.17 -0.11 -0.23
CA ILE A 68 -9.26 -1.57 -0.27
C ILE A 68 -10.00 -2.09 0.96
N ALA A 69 -9.68 -1.59 2.15
CA ALA A 69 -10.36 -1.97 3.39
C ALA A 69 -11.85 -1.60 3.35
N LYS A 70 -12.18 -0.38 2.89
CA LYS A 70 -13.57 0.07 2.72
C LYS A 70 -14.33 -0.76 1.69
N HIS A 71 -13.70 -1.09 0.55
CA HIS A 71 -14.35 -1.90 -0.48
C HIS A 71 -14.48 -3.37 -0.09
N ALA A 72 -13.50 -3.93 0.61
CA ALA A 72 -13.56 -5.28 1.16
C ALA A 72 -14.67 -5.42 2.20
N ALA A 73 -14.94 -4.35 2.97
CA ALA A 73 -16.06 -4.29 3.90
C ALA A 73 -17.42 -4.25 3.16
N THR A 74 -17.59 -3.42 2.13
CA THR A 74 -18.84 -3.35 1.35
C THR A 74 -19.14 -4.63 0.55
N ILE A 75 -18.12 -5.36 0.08
CA ILE A 75 -18.30 -6.69 -0.54
C ILE A 75 -18.68 -7.76 0.50
N SER A 76 -18.44 -7.50 1.79
CA SER A 76 -18.87 -8.38 2.88
C SER A 76 -20.37 -8.24 3.16
N GLU A 77 -20.89 -7.02 3.20
CA GLU A 77 -22.32 -6.77 3.47
C GLU A 77 -23.22 -7.24 2.32
N ALA A 78 -22.84 -7.01 1.05
CA ALA A 78 -23.62 -7.44 -0.11
C ALA A 78 -23.70 -8.98 -0.29
N LYS A 79 -22.95 -9.76 0.48
CA LYS A 79 -22.94 -11.23 0.42
C LYS A 79 -23.67 -11.90 1.59
N GLU A 80 -24.06 -11.14 2.62
CA GLU A 80 -24.90 -11.64 3.72
C GLU A 80 -26.40 -11.49 3.42
N GLU A 81 -26.78 -10.74 2.37
CA GLU A 81 -28.18 -10.51 1.96
C GLU A 81 -28.70 -11.49 0.89
N LYS A 82 -27.94 -12.54 0.53
CA LYS A 82 -28.34 -13.56 -0.46
C LYS A 82 -28.33 -14.98 0.07
#